data_AF-A0A5C7QT86-F1
#
_entry.id   AF-A0A5C7QT86-F1
#
_cell.length_a   1.000
_cell.length_b   1.000
_cell.length_c   1.000
_cell.angle_alpha   90.00
_cell.angle_beta   90.00
_cell.angle_gamma   90.00
#
_symmetry.space_group_name_H-M   'P 1'
#
loop_
_entity.id
_entity.type
_entity.pdbx_description
1 polymer ?
#
loop_
_entity_poly.entity_id
_entity_poly.type
_entity_poly.pdbx_seq_one_letter_code
_entity_poly.pdbx_strand_id
1 'polypeptide(L)'
;MNFQAYDLSQMQYHRHDVFWLNEQLSKLPLALHHPIQFNYSYTFEHSGRQAANLYLLSVMELTAGKRLLVQSDSALRSKAYRMARVGKGIGIAKAEALLKSVGLPFPTAQDDASALARIACPIWWAHALRKQQDREQEQLAVQVGLVRKGRQPYVTTALLERMQARHQASLEILANYEAISSEGDKVNLLDVLKKSVANPKIRRMELEVRMRGSEAYATEQGH
;
A
#
# COMPACT_ATOMS: atom_id res chain seq x y z
N MET A 1 20.11 8.85 21.92
CA MET A 1 18.78 9.02 21.32
C MET A 1 18.72 10.43 20.73
N ASN A 2 18.87 10.57 19.42
CA ASN A 2 18.70 11.86 18.76
C ASN A 2 17.21 12.08 18.53
N PHE A 3 16.55 12.78 19.45
CA PHE A 3 15.24 13.35 19.17
C PHE A 3 15.48 14.54 18.24
N GLN A 4 15.24 14.38 16.95
CA GLN A 4 15.00 15.54 16.10
C GLN A 4 13.78 16.25 16.72
N ALA A 5 13.98 17.45 17.28
CA ALA A 5 12.88 18.28 17.72
C ALA A 5 12.05 18.60 16.49
N TYR A 6 10.83 18.08 16.42
CA TYR A 6 9.92 18.39 15.34
C TYR A 6 9.48 19.84 15.48
N ASP A 7 9.26 20.51 14.35
CA ASP A 7 8.77 21.88 14.38
C ASP A 7 7.34 21.89 14.94
N LEU A 8 7.23 22.24 16.22
CA LEU A 8 5.97 22.47 16.92
C LEU A 8 5.63 23.96 16.97
N SER A 9 6.41 24.84 16.34
CA SER A 9 6.25 26.30 16.48
C SER A 9 4.89 26.82 16.03
N GLN A 10 4.25 26.11 15.09
CA GLN A 10 2.93 26.46 14.54
C GLN A 10 1.76 25.78 15.27
N MET A 11 2.03 24.94 16.26
CA MET A 11 1.03 24.10 16.92
C MET A 11 0.57 24.74 18.24
N GLN A 12 -0.73 24.77 18.48
CA GLN A 12 -1.27 25.17 19.79
C GLN A 12 -1.30 23.96 20.73
N TYR A 13 -0.61 24.07 21.87
CA TYR A 13 -0.56 23.03 22.88
C TYR A 13 -0.22 23.62 24.27
N HIS A 14 -0.44 22.81 25.30
CA HIS A 14 -0.08 23.19 26.66
C HIS A 14 1.43 23.08 26.88
N ARG A 15 2.06 24.08 27.54
CA ARG A 15 3.52 24.18 27.74
C ARG A 15 4.21 22.89 28.23
N HIS A 16 3.54 22.11 29.07
CA HIS A 16 4.09 20.86 29.62
C HIS A 16 3.98 19.65 28.69
N ASP A 17 3.22 19.72 27.59
CA ASP A 17 2.97 18.58 26.70
C ASP A 17 4.05 18.42 25.62
N VAL A 18 4.99 19.35 25.49
CA VAL A 18 6.05 19.36 24.45
C VAL A 18 6.79 18.03 24.35
N PHE A 19 7.25 17.50 25.48
CA PHE A 19 8.02 16.25 25.50
C PHE A 19 7.15 15.07 25.08
N TRP A 20 5.93 14.98 25.61
CA TRP A 20 5.00 13.91 25.29
C TRP A 20 4.57 13.94 23.82
N LEU A 21 4.29 15.13 23.26
CA LEU A 21 3.94 15.32 21.86
C LEU A 21 5.08 14.89 20.93
N ASN A 22 6.31 15.31 21.22
CA ASN A 22 7.49 14.89 20.45
C ASN A 22 7.68 13.37 20.51
N GLU A 23 7.50 12.77 21.68
CA GLU A 23 7.58 11.32 21.83
C GLU A 23 6.53 10.60 20.97
N GLN A 24 5.27 11.05 20.97
CA GLN A 24 4.22 10.42 20.17
C GLN A 24 4.40 10.65 18.66
N LEU A 25 4.71 11.89 18.24
CA LEU A 25 4.94 12.20 16.83
C LEU A 25 6.16 11.45 16.27
N SER A 26 7.19 11.20 17.07
CA SER A 26 8.35 10.41 16.65
C SER A 26 8.02 8.99 16.19
N LYS A 27 6.91 8.43 16.67
CA LYS A 27 6.44 7.08 16.32
C LYS A 27 5.64 7.06 15.02
N LEU A 28 5.29 8.23 14.50
CA LEU A 28 4.43 8.38 13.33
C LEU A 28 5.20 8.74 12.06
N PRO A 29 4.66 8.39 10.88
CA PRO A 29 5.15 8.87 9.60
C PRO A 29 5.23 10.39 9.52
N LEU A 30 6.39 10.92 9.10
CA LEU A 30 6.60 12.37 8.88
C LEU A 30 5.53 12.99 7.98
N ALA A 31 5.10 12.26 6.95
CA ALA A 31 4.08 12.71 6.00
C ALA A 31 2.72 13.02 6.67
N LEU A 32 2.46 12.46 7.85
CA LEU A 32 1.23 12.66 8.61
C LEU A 32 1.37 13.66 9.76
N HIS A 33 2.57 14.19 10.02
CA HIS A 33 2.79 15.11 11.13
C HIS A 33 1.95 16.37 10.98
N HIS A 34 2.06 17.06 9.85
CA HIS A 34 1.32 18.30 9.60
C HIS A 34 -0.22 18.15 9.78
N PRO A 35 -0.91 17.16 9.17
CA PRO A 35 -2.36 17.02 9.38
C PRO A 35 -2.71 16.66 10.83
N ILE A 36 -1.88 15.89 11.53
CA ILE A 36 -2.10 15.53 12.94
C ILE A 36 -1.94 16.75 13.84
N GLN A 37 -0.85 17.50 13.67
CA GLN A 37 -0.57 18.73 14.41
C GLN A 37 -1.68 19.77 14.21
N PHE A 38 -2.17 19.93 12.97
CA PHE A 38 -3.29 20.80 12.65
C PHE A 38 -4.57 20.39 13.40
N ASN A 39 -4.98 19.12 13.30
CA ASN A 39 -6.20 18.65 13.98
C ASN A 39 -6.07 18.70 15.50
N TYR A 40 -4.87 18.43 16.04
CA TYR A 40 -4.60 18.55 17.46
C TYR A 40 -4.80 20.00 17.91
N SER A 41 -4.16 20.96 17.23
CA SER A 41 -4.25 22.39 17.56
C SER A 41 -5.69 22.86 17.48
N TYR A 42 -6.40 22.48 16.42
CA TYR A 42 -7.81 22.79 16.25
C TYR A 42 -8.66 22.25 17.41
N THR A 43 -8.45 20.99 17.81
CA THR A 43 -9.17 20.37 18.93
C THR A 43 -8.80 21.02 20.27
N PHE A 44 -7.54 21.42 20.44
CA PHE A 44 -7.05 22.10 21.63
C PHE A 44 -7.73 23.46 21.82
N GLU A 45 -7.84 24.24 20.74
CA GLU A 45 -8.50 25.56 20.74
C GLU A 45 -10.01 25.45 21.07
N HIS A 46 -10.69 24.45 20.52
CA HIS A 46 -12.16 24.38 20.59
C HIS A 46 -12.69 23.53 21.76
N SER A 47 -12.00 22.44 22.10
CA SER A 47 -12.46 21.43 23.06
C SER A 47 -11.51 21.25 24.25
N GLY A 48 -10.40 21.99 24.27
CA GLY A 48 -9.42 22.01 25.35
C GLY A 48 -8.39 20.87 25.32
N ARG A 49 -7.47 20.91 26.29
CA ARG A 49 -6.30 20.03 26.39
C ARG A 49 -6.63 18.53 26.40
N GLN A 50 -7.64 18.13 27.17
CA GLN A 50 -7.99 16.72 27.33
C GLN A 50 -8.46 16.12 25.99
N ALA A 51 -9.33 16.82 25.28
CA ALA A 51 -9.85 16.36 23.99
C ALA A 51 -8.72 16.22 22.94
N ALA A 52 -7.79 17.18 22.89
CA ALA A 52 -6.64 17.11 21.99
C ALA A 52 -5.72 15.92 22.30
N ASN A 53 -5.46 15.65 23.58
CA ASN A 53 -4.65 14.51 24.00
C ASN A 53 -5.35 13.17 23.70
N LEU A 54 -6.67 13.07 23.92
CA LEU A 54 -7.46 11.90 23.54
C LEU A 54 -7.46 11.67 22.03
N TYR A 55 -7.54 12.74 21.22
CA TYR A 55 -7.39 12.64 19.76
C TYR A 55 -6.04 12.02 19.39
N LEU A 56 -4.92 12.55 19.90
CA LEU A 56 -3.60 12.00 19.56
C LEU A 56 -3.44 10.55 20.05
N LEU A 57 -3.96 10.21 21.22
CA LEU A 57 -4.00 8.83 21.72
C LEU A 57 -4.80 7.92 20.80
N SER A 58 -5.97 8.36 20.31
CA SER A 58 -6.75 7.59 19.34
C SER A 58 -5.96 7.31 18.05
N VAL A 59 -5.19 8.30 17.56
CA VAL A 59 -4.29 8.11 16.41
C VAL A 59 -3.14 7.11 16.72
N MET A 60 -2.63 7.11 17.96
CA MET A 60 -1.66 6.12 18.41
C MET A 60 -2.25 4.72 18.48
N GLU A 61 -3.47 4.57 18.98
CA GLU A 61 -4.18 3.29 19.03
C GLU A 61 -4.43 2.73 17.63
N LEU A 62 -4.79 3.58 16.68
CA LEU A 62 -4.92 3.21 15.26
C LEU A 62 -3.59 2.75 14.64
N THR A 63 -2.47 3.19 15.20
CA THR A 63 -1.11 2.82 14.82
C THR A 63 -0.59 1.61 15.61
N ALA A 64 -1.19 1.31 16.77
CA ALA A 64 -0.76 0.25 17.65
C ALA A 64 -0.83 -1.11 16.95
N GLY A 65 0.27 -1.87 17.02
CA GLY A 65 0.39 -3.17 16.35
C GLY A 65 0.72 -3.10 14.84
N LYS A 66 0.59 -1.94 14.19
CA LYS A 66 0.94 -1.76 12.77
C LYS A 66 2.45 -1.56 12.59
N ARG A 67 3.18 -2.67 12.52
CA ARG A 67 4.65 -2.70 12.36
C ARG A 67 5.15 -2.32 10.95
N LEU A 68 4.24 -2.11 10.00
CA LEU A 68 4.55 -1.87 8.58
C LEU A 68 4.43 -0.40 8.17
N LEU A 69 4.31 0.53 9.12
CA LEU A 69 4.22 1.94 8.78
C LEU A 69 5.58 2.46 8.28
N VAL A 70 5.67 2.64 6.95
CA VAL A 70 6.76 3.33 6.23
C VAL A 70 8.08 2.59 6.30
N GLN A 71 8.12 1.40 5.72
CA GLN A 71 9.39 0.76 5.37
C GLN A 71 9.82 1.20 3.98
N SER A 72 11.13 1.44 3.81
CA SER A 72 11.71 1.64 2.48
C SER A 72 11.53 0.39 1.62
N ASP A 73 11.55 0.57 0.30
CA ASP A 73 11.40 -0.56 -0.64
C ASP A 73 12.49 -1.63 -0.44
N SER A 74 13.71 -1.22 -0.05
CA SER A 74 14.79 -2.15 0.30
C SER A 74 14.51 -2.91 1.61
N ALA A 75 13.98 -2.24 2.63
CA ALA A 75 13.58 -2.88 3.89
C ALA A 75 12.44 -3.88 3.69
N LEU A 76 11.44 -3.52 2.87
CA LEU A 76 10.35 -4.43 2.49
C LEU A 76 10.88 -5.67 1.77
N ARG A 77 11.80 -5.50 0.82
CA ARG A 77 12.45 -6.62 0.12
C ARG A 77 13.22 -7.51 1.09
N SER A 78 14.08 -6.94 1.94
CA SER A 78 14.85 -7.71 2.93
C SER A 78 13.95 -8.47 3.92
N LYS A 79 12.85 -7.86 4.35
CA LYS A 79 11.82 -8.53 5.17
C LYS A 79 11.17 -9.67 4.39
N ALA A 80 10.81 -9.45 3.12
CA ALA A 80 10.19 -10.47 2.27
C ALA A 80 11.08 -11.71 2.08
N TYR A 81 12.37 -11.53 1.82
CA TYR A 81 13.32 -12.65 1.73
C TYR A 81 13.41 -13.45 3.03
N ARG A 82 13.48 -12.76 4.17
CA ARG A 82 13.51 -13.42 5.48
C ARG A 82 12.23 -14.21 5.75
N MET A 83 11.06 -13.64 5.45
CA MET A 83 9.77 -14.32 5.64
C MET A 83 9.62 -15.52 4.71
N ALA A 84 10.05 -15.41 3.45
CA ALA A 84 10.05 -16.52 2.50
C ALA A 84 10.96 -17.67 2.96
N ARG A 85 12.12 -17.33 3.53
CA ARG A 85 13.04 -18.34 4.10
C ARG A 85 12.41 -19.08 5.27
N VAL A 86 11.74 -18.35 6.17
CA VAL A 86 10.99 -18.97 7.27
C VAL A 86 9.87 -19.83 6.72
N GLY A 87 9.07 -19.32 5.78
CA GLY A 87 7.95 -20.01 5.15
C GLY A 87 8.30 -21.29 4.37
N LYS A 88 9.57 -21.52 4.04
CA LYS A 88 10.01 -22.67 3.25
C LYS A 88 9.92 -23.96 4.07
N GLY A 89 9.14 -24.93 3.56
CA GLY A 89 8.99 -26.25 4.17
C GLY A 89 8.08 -26.29 5.40
N ILE A 90 7.29 -25.22 5.63
CA ILE A 90 6.31 -25.16 6.72
C ILE A 90 4.98 -25.81 6.27
N GLY A 91 4.30 -26.51 7.17
CA GLY A 91 2.91 -26.98 6.98
C GLY A 91 1.84 -25.91 7.23
N ILE A 92 0.63 -26.11 6.71
CA ILE A 92 -0.43 -25.08 6.61
C ILE A 92 -0.70 -24.35 7.93
N ALA A 93 -0.92 -25.06 9.03
CA ALA A 93 -1.26 -24.46 10.33
C ALA A 93 -0.18 -23.48 10.85
N LYS A 94 1.10 -23.83 10.66
CA LYS A 94 2.22 -22.94 11.02
C LYS A 94 2.35 -21.78 10.04
N ALA A 95 1.98 -21.99 8.78
CA ALA A 95 1.98 -20.95 7.75
C ALA A 95 0.89 -19.89 8.04
N GLU A 96 -0.29 -20.31 8.49
CA GLU A 96 -1.35 -19.41 8.97
C GLU A 96 -0.90 -18.60 10.19
N ALA A 97 -0.26 -19.25 11.17
CA ALA A 97 0.27 -18.56 12.35
C ALA A 97 1.33 -17.51 11.96
N LEU A 98 2.20 -17.84 11.00
CA LEU A 98 3.20 -16.90 10.45
C LEU A 98 2.50 -15.69 9.81
N LEU A 99 1.51 -15.91 8.96
CA LEU A 99 0.77 -14.83 8.29
C LEU A 99 0.03 -13.95 9.30
N LYS A 100 -0.61 -14.54 10.31
CA LYS A 100 -1.26 -13.82 11.41
C LYS A 100 -0.28 -12.95 12.20
N SER A 101 0.93 -13.44 12.44
CA SER A 101 1.98 -12.67 13.14
C SER A 101 2.42 -11.41 12.38
N VAL A 102 2.27 -11.42 11.05
CA VAL A 102 2.62 -10.31 10.16
C VAL A 102 1.39 -9.43 9.85
N GLY A 103 0.17 -9.92 10.11
CA GLY A 103 -1.08 -9.23 9.79
C GLY A 103 -1.52 -9.39 8.33
N LEU A 104 -1.13 -10.48 7.67
CA LEU A 104 -1.52 -10.76 6.28
C LEU A 104 -2.61 -11.84 6.21
N PRO A 105 -3.54 -11.74 5.25
CA PRO A 105 -4.49 -12.81 4.97
C PRO A 105 -3.80 -14.01 4.29
N PHE A 106 -4.45 -15.16 4.33
CA PHE A 106 -4.00 -16.35 3.61
C PHE A 106 -3.95 -16.09 2.09
N PRO A 107 -2.91 -16.55 1.36
CA PRO A 107 -2.81 -16.34 -0.07
C PRO A 107 -3.97 -17.01 -0.84
N THR A 108 -4.54 -16.29 -1.81
CA THR A 108 -5.61 -16.79 -2.68
C THR A 108 -5.11 -17.88 -3.65
N ALA A 109 -5.05 -19.13 -3.23
CA ALA A 109 -4.58 -20.25 -4.04
C ALA A 109 -5.71 -21.23 -4.38
N GLN A 110 -5.50 -22.07 -5.40
CA GLN A 110 -6.40 -23.16 -5.75
C GLN A 110 -6.28 -24.31 -4.74
N ASP A 111 -5.05 -24.69 -4.42
CA ASP A 111 -4.72 -25.78 -3.50
C ASP A 111 -3.72 -25.35 -2.44
N ASP A 112 -3.62 -26.12 -1.35
CA ASP A 112 -2.69 -25.89 -0.25
C ASP A 112 -1.22 -25.87 -0.69
N ALA A 113 -0.84 -26.75 -1.63
CA ALA A 113 0.51 -26.76 -2.18
C ALA A 113 0.86 -25.42 -2.86
N SER A 114 -0.10 -24.85 -3.60
CA SER A 114 0.05 -23.55 -4.25
C SER A 114 0.11 -22.41 -3.24
N ALA A 115 -0.62 -22.50 -2.13
CA ALA A 115 -0.55 -21.53 -1.04
C ALA A 115 0.83 -21.57 -0.36
N LEU A 116 1.33 -22.76 -0.02
CA LEU A 116 2.65 -22.95 0.59
C LEU A 116 3.77 -22.48 -0.33
N ALA A 117 3.66 -22.72 -1.65
CA ALA A 117 4.61 -22.21 -2.63
C ALA A 117 4.70 -20.67 -2.62
N ARG A 118 3.57 -19.97 -2.45
CA ARG A 118 3.55 -18.50 -2.30
C ARG A 118 4.18 -18.05 -0.99
N ILE A 119 3.94 -18.77 0.09
CA ILE A 119 4.53 -18.48 1.40
C ILE A 119 6.05 -18.71 1.40
N ALA A 120 6.55 -19.61 0.55
CA ALA A 120 7.98 -19.78 0.30
C ALA A 120 8.57 -18.78 -0.73
N CYS A 121 7.74 -17.95 -1.37
CA CYS A 121 8.16 -17.07 -2.45
C CYS A 121 8.44 -15.63 -1.96
N PRO A 122 9.68 -15.11 -2.10
CA PRO A 122 10.00 -13.75 -1.67
C PRO A 122 9.27 -12.67 -2.47
N ILE A 123 8.97 -12.93 -3.75
CA ILE A 123 8.26 -11.99 -4.62
C ILE A 123 6.82 -11.79 -4.10
N TRP A 124 6.15 -12.89 -3.74
CA TRP A 124 4.80 -12.81 -3.17
C TRP A 124 4.79 -12.02 -1.87
N TRP A 125 5.73 -12.29 -0.96
CA TRP A 125 5.87 -11.54 0.29
C TRP A 125 6.12 -10.05 0.04
N ALA A 126 6.98 -9.69 -0.91
CA ALA A 126 7.25 -8.28 -1.21
C ALA A 126 5.97 -7.55 -1.69
N HIS A 127 5.16 -8.21 -2.51
CA HIS A 127 3.87 -7.66 -2.96
C HIS A 127 2.86 -7.56 -1.82
N ALA A 128 2.74 -8.60 -1.00
CA ALA A 128 1.79 -8.63 0.11
C ALA A 128 2.13 -7.58 1.19
N LEU A 129 3.40 -7.50 1.59
CA LEU A 129 3.87 -6.52 2.58
C LEU A 129 3.70 -5.08 2.08
N ARG A 130 4.05 -4.80 0.82
CA ARG A 130 3.88 -3.47 0.23
C ARG A 130 2.40 -3.07 0.17
N LYS A 131 1.54 -3.99 -0.30
CA LYS A 131 0.09 -3.75 -0.38
C LYS A 131 -0.50 -3.46 1.01
N GLN A 132 -0.06 -4.20 2.03
CA GLN A 132 -0.49 -3.99 3.40
C GLN A 132 -0.01 -2.63 3.93
N GLN A 133 1.27 -2.28 3.74
CA GLN A 133 1.82 -0.98 4.11
C GLN A 133 1.07 0.18 3.44
N ASP A 134 0.86 0.11 2.11
CA ASP A 134 0.16 1.17 1.37
C ASP A 134 -1.28 1.33 1.88
N ARG A 135 -1.98 0.23 2.19
CA ARG A 135 -3.34 0.27 2.78
C ARG A 135 -3.36 0.84 4.19
N GLU A 136 -2.44 0.42 5.06
CA GLU A 136 -2.38 0.88 6.44
C GLU A 136 -2.08 2.38 6.52
N GLN A 137 -1.16 2.88 5.68
CA GLN A 137 -0.87 4.31 5.57
C GLN A 137 -2.08 5.10 5.08
N GLU A 138 -2.76 4.61 4.04
CA GLU A 138 -3.90 5.30 3.48
C GLU A 138 -5.09 5.32 4.44
N GLN A 139 -5.36 4.21 5.13
CA GLN A 139 -6.37 4.16 6.19
C GLN A 139 -6.07 5.16 7.30
N LEU A 140 -4.80 5.26 7.74
CA LEU A 140 -4.40 6.24 8.73
C LEU A 140 -4.58 7.68 8.21
N ALA A 141 -4.24 7.93 6.94
CA ALA A 141 -4.44 9.23 6.31
C ALA A 141 -5.92 9.64 6.21
N VAL A 142 -6.82 8.69 5.93
CA VAL A 142 -8.27 8.90 5.97
C VAL A 142 -8.72 9.24 7.39
N GLN A 143 -8.29 8.46 8.38
CA GLN A 143 -8.68 8.64 9.80
C GLN A 143 -8.21 9.98 10.37
N VAL A 144 -7.01 10.41 9.99
CA VAL A 144 -6.42 11.71 10.34
C VAL A 144 -7.03 12.85 9.51
N GLY A 145 -7.92 12.58 8.54
CA GLY A 145 -8.56 13.61 7.73
C GLY A 145 -7.61 14.30 6.73
N LEU A 146 -6.50 13.64 6.37
CA LEU A 146 -5.69 14.04 5.22
C LEU A 146 -6.46 13.76 3.92
N VAL A 147 -7.11 12.60 3.86
CA VAL A 147 -7.92 12.18 2.70
C VAL A 147 -9.37 12.63 2.90
N ARG A 148 -9.70 13.78 2.32
CA ARG A 148 -11.04 14.37 2.36
C ARG A 148 -11.25 15.38 1.24
N LYS A 149 -12.51 15.74 0.97
CA LYS A 149 -12.87 16.83 0.05
C LYS A 149 -12.17 18.14 0.47
N GLY A 150 -11.59 18.85 -0.50
CA GLY A 150 -10.86 20.10 -0.26
C GLY A 150 -9.40 19.93 0.15
N ARG A 151 -8.89 18.69 0.25
CA ARG A 151 -7.46 18.42 0.47
C ARG A 151 -6.93 17.39 -0.51
N GLN A 152 -7.05 16.10 -0.18
CA GLN A 152 -6.70 14.98 -1.04
C GLN A 152 -7.93 14.07 -1.13
N PRO A 153 -8.80 14.20 -2.15
CA PRO A 153 -10.15 13.64 -2.09
C PRO A 153 -10.22 12.12 -2.18
N TYR A 154 -9.23 11.46 -2.77
CA TYR A 154 -9.30 10.02 -3.06
C TYR A 154 -8.15 9.23 -2.47
N VAL A 155 -6.93 9.74 -2.63
CA VAL A 155 -5.70 9.05 -2.25
C VAL A 155 -4.67 10.08 -1.84
N THR A 156 -3.78 9.72 -0.93
CA THR A 156 -2.67 10.60 -0.58
C THR A 156 -1.72 10.87 -1.74
N THR A 157 -1.20 12.10 -1.85
CA THR A 157 -0.21 12.44 -2.89
C THR A 157 1.02 11.54 -2.82
N ALA A 158 1.49 11.22 -1.61
CA ALA A 158 2.62 10.33 -1.39
C ALA A 158 2.38 8.90 -1.93
N LEU A 159 1.17 8.35 -1.78
CA LEU A 159 0.83 7.05 -2.35
C LEU A 159 0.75 7.12 -3.88
N LEU A 160 0.15 8.18 -4.42
CA LEU A 160 0.03 8.40 -5.86
C LEU A 160 1.42 8.46 -6.52
N GLU A 161 2.33 9.25 -5.98
CA GLU A 161 3.71 9.37 -6.47
C GLU A 161 4.44 8.02 -6.45
N ARG A 162 4.31 7.25 -5.35
CA ARG A 162 4.90 5.90 -5.29
C ARG A 162 4.29 4.96 -6.33
N MET A 163 2.98 5.03 -6.56
CA MET A 163 2.33 4.22 -7.59
C MET A 163 2.81 4.59 -8.99
N GLN A 164 2.93 5.88 -9.29
CA GLN A 164 3.43 6.39 -10.57
C GLN A 164 4.89 6.00 -10.79
N ALA A 165 5.76 6.19 -9.79
CA ALA A 165 7.17 5.79 -9.86
C ALA A 165 7.33 4.29 -10.13
N ARG A 166 6.53 3.44 -9.47
CA ARG A 166 6.53 1.99 -9.72
C ARG A 166 6.04 1.64 -11.11
N HIS A 167 5.00 2.31 -11.60
CA HIS A 167 4.49 2.10 -12.94
C HIS A 167 5.55 2.48 -13.98
N GLN A 168 6.19 3.63 -13.81
CA GLN A 168 7.26 4.12 -14.67
C GLN A 168 8.46 3.17 -14.68
N ALA A 169 8.94 2.73 -13.51
CA ALA A 169 10.02 1.75 -13.41
C ALA A 169 9.66 0.42 -14.10
N SER A 170 8.41 -0.01 -14.03
CA SER A 170 7.95 -1.20 -14.75
C SER A 170 7.97 -1.02 -16.27
N LEU A 171 7.61 0.16 -16.76
CA LEU A 171 7.66 0.47 -18.20
C LEU A 171 9.10 0.55 -18.70
N GLU A 172 10.01 1.13 -17.91
CA GLU A 172 11.44 1.18 -18.21
C GLU A 172 12.05 -0.22 -18.28
N ILE A 173 11.68 -1.11 -17.35
CA ILE A 173 12.09 -2.53 -17.43
C ILE A 173 11.57 -3.15 -18.73
N LEU A 174 10.31 -2.97 -19.08
CA LEU A 174 9.77 -3.57 -20.31
C LEU A 174 10.39 -2.96 -21.59
N ALA A 175 10.77 -1.68 -21.56
CA ALA A 175 11.41 -1.01 -22.69
C ALA A 175 12.81 -1.57 -22.97
N ASN A 176 13.53 -1.97 -21.91
CA ASN A 176 14.92 -2.43 -21.99
C ASN A 176 15.08 -3.93 -22.25
N TYR A 177 13.97 -4.67 -22.39
CA TYR A 177 13.99 -6.13 -22.55
C TYR A 177 13.27 -6.54 -23.84
N GLU A 178 13.79 -7.60 -24.46
CA GLU A 178 13.24 -8.19 -25.68
C GLU A 178 12.78 -9.62 -25.41
N ALA A 179 11.66 -10.01 -26.02
CA ALA A 179 11.24 -11.40 -26.14
C ALA A 179 11.87 -12.00 -27.41
N ILE A 180 12.37 -13.23 -27.29
CA ILE A 180 12.94 -13.99 -28.41
C ILE A 180 12.05 -15.20 -28.65
N SER A 181 11.53 -15.33 -29.87
CA SER A 181 10.76 -16.49 -30.32
C SER A 181 11.67 -17.70 -30.54
N SER A 182 11.09 -18.91 -30.58
CA SER A 182 11.82 -20.14 -30.94
C SER A 182 12.44 -20.08 -32.34
N GLU A 183 11.88 -19.26 -33.23
CA GLU A 183 12.37 -19.04 -34.61
C GLU A 183 13.46 -17.96 -34.69
N GLY A 184 13.80 -17.30 -33.58
CA GLY A 184 14.84 -16.26 -33.50
C GLY A 184 14.33 -14.82 -33.63
N ASP A 185 13.03 -14.62 -33.89
CA ASP A 185 12.43 -13.29 -33.94
C ASP A 185 12.54 -12.57 -32.61
N LYS A 186 12.87 -11.28 -32.66
CA LYS A 186 13.00 -10.42 -31.48
C LYS A 186 11.93 -9.34 -31.49
N VAL A 187 11.25 -9.20 -30.36
CA VAL A 187 10.24 -8.14 -30.17
C VAL A 187 10.44 -7.47 -28.83
N ASN A 188 10.42 -6.14 -28.82
CA ASN A 188 10.49 -5.36 -27.60
C ASN A 188 9.28 -5.63 -26.68
N LEU A 189 9.51 -5.90 -25.40
CA LEU A 189 8.43 -6.26 -24.47
C LEU A 189 7.44 -5.12 -24.24
N LEU A 190 7.88 -3.86 -24.28
CA LEU A 190 6.97 -2.71 -24.14
C LEU A 190 6.00 -2.63 -25.32
N ASP A 191 6.44 -2.96 -26.53
CA ASP A 191 5.56 -2.96 -27.70
C ASP A 191 4.55 -4.12 -27.66
N VAL A 192 4.96 -5.28 -27.16
CA VAL A 192 4.03 -6.39 -26.87
C VAL A 192 2.99 -5.98 -25.83
N LEU A 193 3.40 -5.32 -24.74
CA LEU A 193 2.47 -4.82 -23.73
C LEU A 193 1.45 -3.86 -24.35
N LYS A 194 1.92 -2.89 -25.15
CA LYS A 194 1.06 -1.87 -25.77
C LYS A 194 -0.01 -2.47 -26.68
N LYS A 195 0.29 -3.60 -27.36
CA LYS A 195 -0.59 -4.28 -28.34
C LYS A 195 -1.42 -5.43 -27.76
N SER A 196 -1.19 -5.84 -26.52
CA SER A 196 -1.88 -6.97 -25.90
C SER A 196 -3.02 -6.55 -24.97
N VAL A 197 -3.84 -7.53 -24.56
CA VAL A 197 -4.86 -7.38 -23.49
C VAL A 197 -4.28 -6.96 -22.13
N ALA A 198 -2.96 -6.99 -21.97
CA ALA A 198 -2.31 -6.44 -20.79
C ALA A 198 -2.51 -4.91 -20.69
N ASN A 199 -2.62 -4.22 -21.84
CA ASN A 199 -2.98 -2.80 -21.91
C ASN A 199 -4.47 -2.60 -21.53
N PRO A 200 -4.78 -1.84 -20.45
CA PRO A 200 -6.17 -1.62 -20.04
C PRO A 200 -7.06 -1.00 -21.11
N LYS A 201 -6.48 -0.16 -22.00
CA LYS A 201 -7.23 0.43 -23.12
C LYS A 201 -7.68 -0.64 -24.11
N ILE A 202 -6.79 -1.57 -24.49
CA ILE A 202 -7.12 -2.69 -25.40
C ILE A 202 -8.10 -3.63 -24.72
N ARG A 203 -7.86 -4.00 -23.46
CA ARG A 203 -8.76 -4.88 -22.71
C ARG A 203 -10.18 -4.32 -22.63
N ARG A 204 -10.33 -3.01 -22.41
CA ARG A 204 -11.63 -2.34 -22.41
C ARG A 204 -12.31 -2.43 -23.78
N MET A 205 -11.59 -2.11 -24.86
CA MET A 205 -12.14 -2.19 -26.21
C MET A 205 -12.55 -3.61 -26.58
N GLU A 206 -11.74 -4.62 -26.24
CA GLU A 206 -12.11 -6.02 -26.45
C GLU A 206 -13.35 -6.44 -25.66
N LEU A 207 -13.46 -6.00 -24.40
CA LEU A 207 -14.64 -6.26 -23.58
C LEU A 207 -15.90 -5.64 -24.21
N GLU A 208 -15.82 -4.38 -24.64
CA GLU A 208 -16.93 -3.69 -25.32
C GLU A 208 -17.36 -4.41 -26.61
N VAL A 209 -16.39 -4.86 -27.42
CA VAL A 209 -16.68 -5.64 -28.64
C VAL A 209 -17.34 -6.99 -28.30
N ARG A 210 -16.85 -7.70 -27.28
CA ARG A 210 -17.46 -8.97 -26.84
C ARG A 210 -18.87 -8.76 -26.30
N MET A 211 -19.10 -7.73 -25.48
CA MET A 211 -20.43 -7.42 -24.96
C MET A 211 -21.42 -7.16 -26.10
N ARG A 212 -21.03 -6.33 -27.08
CA ARG A 212 -21.87 -6.08 -28.27
C ARG A 212 -22.11 -7.34 -29.11
N GLY A 213 -21.09 -8.17 -29.29
CA GLY A 213 -21.23 -9.44 -30.00
C GLY A 213 -22.21 -10.39 -29.32
N SER A 214 -22.12 -10.50 -27.99
CA SER A 214 -23.06 -11.29 -27.19
C SER A 214 -24.49 -10.76 -27.26
N GLU A 215 -24.67 -9.43 -27.23
CA GLU A 215 -25.98 -8.78 -27.36
C GLU A 215 -26.62 -9.02 -28.73
N ALA A 216 -25.84 -8.85 -29.81
CA ALA A 216 -26.31 -9.14 -31.16
C ALA A 216 -26.72 -10.62 -31.32
N TYR A 217 -25.89 -11.53 -30.81
CA TYR A 217 -26.20 -12.96 -30.81
C TYR A 217 -27.46 -13.29 -30.01
N ALA A 218 -27.62 -12.74 -28.80
CA ALA A 218 -28.83 -12.93 -27.99
C ALA A 218 -30.08 -12.45 -28.74
N THR A 219 -30.01 -11.29 -29.39
CA THR A 219 -31.09 -10.73 -30.21
C THR A 219 -31.45 -11.66 -31.39
N GLU A 220 -30.45 -12.22 -32.08
CA GLU A 220 -30.65 -13.19 -33.17
C GLU A 220 -31.30 -14.49 -32.68
N GLN A 221 -31.02 -14.92 -31.45
CA GLN A 221 -31.63 -16.09 -30.82
C GLN A 221 -33.00 -15.80 -30.17
N GLY A 222 -33.48 -14.55 -30.21
CA GLY A 222 -34.76 -14.14 -29.62
C GLY A 222 -34.76 -14.12 -28.08
N HIS A 223 -33.60 -13.91 -27.46
CA HIS A 223 -33.44 -13.70 -26.03
C HIS A 223 -33.54 -12.22 -25.64
#